data_AF-A0A1I4X619-F1
#
_entry.id   AF-A0A1I4X619-F1
#
_cell.length_a   1.000
_cell.length_b   1.000
_cell.length_c   1.000
_cell.angle_alpha   90.00
_cell.angle_beta   90.00
_cell.angle_gamma   90.00
#
_symmetry.space_group_name_H-M   'P 1'
#
loop_
_entity.id
_entity.type
_entity.pdbx_description
1 polymer ?
#
loop_
_entity_poly.entity_id
_entity_poly.type
_entity_poly.pdbx_seq_one_letter_code
_entity_poly.pdbx_strand_id
1 'polypeptide(L)'
;MIRIVTTGRLRRLREDASRGRAHAREVRGQADAAFGEHVRQVWELTARAESAESDAGILREHVGEIEAALNRARADLAERAERVGRLLEELEAARREGRSLVLLLHYGEPHSIHADHDAAHAYVAARGIPVHAWVPSDERPAVQVLWRIVAFTRDEAVHGFRAVNVPSPEGWEGVA
;
A
#
# COMPACT_ATOMS: atom_id res chain seq x y z
N MET A 1 -12.29 66.88 -82.06
CA MET A 1 -11.16 67.68 -81.52
C MET A 1 -9.96 66.75 -81.35
N ILE A 2 -8.97 66.81 -82.24
CA ILE A 2 -7.79 65.94 -82.20
C ILE A 2 -6.69 66.68 -81.44
N ARG A 3 -6.27 66.17 -80.28
CA ARG A 3 -5.14 66.72 -79.51
C ARG A 3 -3.84 66.25 -80.15
N ILE A 4 -3.10 67.15 -80.79
CA ILE A 4 -1.74 66.87 -81.27
C ILE A 4 -0.83 66.74 -80.04
N VAL A 5 -0.38 65.52 -79.76
CA VAL A 5 0.53 65.24 -78.65
C VAL A 5 1.96 65.42 -79.14
N THR A 6 2.74 66.26 -78.46
CA THR A 6 4.15 66.46 -78.81
C THR A 6 4.97 65.20 -78.52
N THR A 7 6.00 64.95 -79.31
CA THR A 7 6.99 63.87 -79.10
C THR A 7 7.57 63.88 -77.69
N GLY A 8 7.79 65.05 -77.10
CA GLY A 8 8.24 65.20 -75.72
C GLY A 8 7.24 64.70 -74.66
N ARG A 9 5.92 64.73 -74.93
CA ARG A 9 4.90 64.17 -74.03
C ARG A 9 4.82 62.64 -74.14
N LEU A 10 4.95 62.08 -75.34
CA LEU A 10 5.02 60.62 -75.53
C LEU A 10 6.27 60.02 -74.87
N ARG A 11 7.41 60.72 -74.95
CA ARG A 11 8.64 60.29 -74.27
C ARG A 11 8.45 60.20 -72.75
N ARG A 12 7.91 61.25 -72.13
CA ARG A 12 7.61 61.27 -70.69
C ARG A 12 6.65 60.16 -70.27
N LEU A 13 5.56 59.92 -71.02
CA LEU A 13 4.64 58.82 -70.73
C LEU A 13 5.31 57.44 -70.82
N ARG A 14 6.24 57.23 -71.76
CA ARG A 14 7.02 55.99 -71.85
C ARG A 14 7.98 55.83 -70.67
N GLU A 15 8.65 56.89 -70.26
CA GLU A 15 9.51 56.91 -69.08
C GLU A 15 8.70 56.61 -67.81
N ASP A 16 7.53 57.23 -67.64
CA ASP A 16 6.60 56.97 -66.53
C ASP A 16 6.09 55.53 -66.53
N ALA A 17 5.68 54.99 -67.67
CA ALA A 17 5.24 53.60 -67.79
C ALA A 17 6.36 52.60 -67.52
N SER A 18 7.61 52.93 -67.87
CA SER A 18 8.78 52.10 -67.54
C SER A 18 9.08 52.15 -66.04
N ARG A 19 9.04 53.33 -65.42
CA ARG A 19 9.18 53.49 -63.97
C ARG A 19 8.08 52.76 -63.20
N GLY A 20 6.83 52.89 -63.63
CA GLY A 20 5.70 52.18 -63.01
C GLY A 20 5.84 50.66 -63.10
N ARG A 21 6.30 50.13 -64.24
CA ARG A 21 6.57 48.69 -64.40
C ARG A 21 7.73 48.21 -63.54
N ALA A 22 8.80 49.00 -63.40
CA ALA A 22 9.92 48.66 -62.53
C ALA A 22 9.48 48.62 -61.06
N HIS A 23 8.74 49.64 -60.61
CA HIS A 23 8.21 49.71 -59.25
C HIS A 23 7.23 48.56 -58.95
N ALA A 24 6.32 48.24 -59.88
CA ALA A 24 5.40 47.11 -59.70
C ALA A 24 6.13 45.76 -59.56
N ARG A 25 7.25 45.56 -60.27
CA ARG A 25 8.08 44.35 -60.12
C ARG A 25 8.79 44.31 -58.78
N GLU A 26 9.30 45.44 -58.33
CA GLU A 26 9.96 45.57 -57.02
C GLU A 26 8.98 45.25 -55.89
N VAL A 27 7.81 45.90 -55.88
CA VAL A 27 6.76 45.66 -54.88
C VAL A 27 6.31 44.20 -54.91
N ARG A 28 6.12 43.62 -56.10
CA ARG A 28 5.79 42.19 -56.23
C ARG A 28 6.90 41.30 -55.66
N GLY A 29 8.16 41.58 -55.95
CA GLY A 29 9.29 40.82 -55.40
C GLY A 29 9.37 40.91 -53.88
N GLN A 30 9.13 42.09 -53.30
CA GLN A 30 9.04 42.27 -51.85
C GLN A 30 7.87 41.49 -51.24
N ALA A 31 6.69 41.53 -51.88
CA ALA A 31 5.52 40.79 -51.44
C ALA A 31 5.74 39.27 -51.51
N ASP A 32 6.32 38.76 -52.60
CA ASP A 32 6.64 37.35 -52.77
C ASP A 32 7.67 36.89 -51.73
N ALA A 33 8.67 37.72 -51.41
CA ALA A 33 9.66 37.43 -50.37
C ALA A 33 9.03 37.39 -48.97
N ALA A 34 8.22 38.39 -48.62
CA ALA A 34 7.50 38.43 -47.34
C ALA A 34 6.53 37.25 -47.20
N PHE A 35 5.83 36.88 -48.27
CA PHE A 35 4.97 35.71 -48.28
C PHE A 35 5.77 34.41 -48.10
N GLY A 36 6.90 34.26 -48.78
CA GLY A 36 7.77 33.10 -48.62
C GLY A 36 8.38 32.98 -47.22
N GLU A 37 8.64 34.10 -46.54
CA GLU A 37 9.04 34.11 -45.14
C GLU A 37 7.89 33.72 -44.21
N HIS A 38 6.71 34.31 -44.42
CA HIS A 38 5.52 34.00 -43.63
C HIS A 38 5.16 32.51 -43.71
N VAL A 39 5.17 31.92 -44.91
CA VAL A 39 4.91 30.48 -45.10
C VAL A 39 5.90 29.63 -44.30
N ARG A 40 7.20 29.96 -44.33
CA ARG A 40 8.21 29.23 -43.54
C ARG A 40 7.94 29.33 -42.04
N GLN A 41 7.64 30.53 -41.54
CA GLN A 41 7.33 30.73 -40.12
C GLN A 41 6.09 29.94 -39.68
N VAL A 42 5.04 29.91 -40.50
CA VAL A 42 3.83 29.13 -40.22
C VAL A 42 4.15 27.64 -40.16
N TRP A 43 4.93 27.12 -41.11
CA TRP A 43 5.37 25.72 -41.09
C TRP A 43 6.17 25.37 -39.83
N GLU A 44 7.13 26.21 -39.45
CA GLU A 44 7.95 26.00 -38.25
C GLU A 44 7.12 26.07 -36.96
N LEU A 45 6.12 26.95 -36.89
CA LEU A 45 5.21 27.03 -35.74
C LEU A 45 4.28 25.83 -35.69
N THR A 46 3.77 25.38 -36.85
CA THR A 46 2.89 24.22 -36.94
C THR A 46 3.62 22.96 -36.51
N ALA A 47 4.83 22.71 -37.03
CA ALA A 47 5.64 21.56 -36.64
C ALA A 47 5.97 21.56 -35.13
N ARG A 48 6.23 22.72 -34.54
CA ARG A 48 6.43 22.85 -33.09
C ARG A 48 5.16 22.56 -32.29
N ALA A 49 4.01 23.04 -32.76
CA ALA A 49 2.73 22.77 -32.11
C ALA A 49 2.39 21.28 -32.15
N GLU A 50 2.54 20.62 -33.30
CA GLU A 50 2.33 19.17 -33.46
C GLU A 50 3.24 18.35 -32.53
N SER A 51 4.52 18.72 -32.44
CA SER A 51 5.46 18.07 -31.51
C SER A 51 5.01 18.24 -30.05
N ALA A 52 4.63 19.46 -29.66
CA ALA A 52 4.18 19.74 -28.30
C ALA A 52 2.87 19.01 -27.95
N GLU A 53 1.95 18.88 -28.91
CA GLU A 53 0.72 18.11 -28.75
C GLU A 53 1.00 16.61 -28.58
N SER A 54 1.94 16.07 -29.36
CA SER A 54 2.40 14.69 -29.23
C SER A 54 3.01 14.43 -27.85
N ASP A 55 3.94 15.29 -27.40
CA ASP A 55 4.58 15.19 -26.10
C ASP A 55 3.55 15.28 -24.96
N ALA A 56 2.57 16.19 -25.07
CA ALA A 56 1.47 16.29 -24.12
C ALA A 56 0.55 15.06 -24.14
N GLY A 57 0.40 14.39 -25.28
CA GLY A 57 -0.27 13.09 -25.40
C GLY A 57 0.43 12.02 -24.56
N ILE A 58 1.73 11.86 -24.76
CA ILE A 58 2.57 10.87 -24.05
C ILE A 58 2.56 11.14 -22.54
N LEU A 59 2.69 12.41 -22.11
CA LEU A 59 2.66 12.76 -20.69
C LEU A 59 1.31 12.44 -20.03
N ARG A 60 0.18 12.67 -20.74
CA ARG A 60 -1.14 12.33 -20.21
C ARG A 60 -1.31 10.83 -20.01
N GLU A 61 -0.77 10.01 -20.91
CA GLU A 61 -0.76 8.55 -20.76
C GLU A 61 0.01 8.14 -19.50
N HIS A 62 1.25 8.62 -19.35
CA HIS A 62 2.06 8.31 -18.16
C HIS A 62 1.41 8.77 -16.84
N VAL A 63 0.77 9.94 -16.83
CA VAL A 63 0.02 10.40 -15.64
C VAL A 63 -1.12 9.42 -15.32
N GLY A 64 -1.87 8.98 -16.32
CA GLY A 64 -2.92 7.98 -16.13
C GLY A 64 -2.41 6.65 -15.57
N GLU A 65 -1.26 6.17 -16.06
CA GLU A 65 -0.62 4.96 -15.54
C GLU A 65 -0.19 5.10 -14.08
N ILE A 66 0.40 6.24 -13.72
CA ILE A 66 0.83 6.55 -12.35
C ILE A 66 -0.37 6.64 -11.41
N GLU A 67 -1.45 7.31 -11.82
CA GLU A 67 -2.69 7.40 -11.03
C GLU A 67 -3.30 6.02 -10.80
N ALA A 68 -3.35 5.17 -11.83
CA ALA A 68 -3.83 3.80 -11.71
C ALA A 68 -2.94 2.95 -10.78
N ALA A 69 -1.62 3.10 -10.85
CA ALA A 69 -0.68 2.44 -9.94
C ALA A 69 -0.86 2.92 -8.49
N LEU A 70 -1.02 4.22 -8.28
CA LEU A 70 -1.23 4.81 -6.96
C LEU A 70 -2.54 4.31 -6.33
N ASN A 71 -3.61 4.24 -7.12
CA ASN A 71 -4.90 3.74 -6.63
C ASN A 71 -4.82 2.26 -6.24
N ARG A 72 -4.12 1.42 -7.02
CA ARG A 72 -3.85 0.02 -6.64
C ARG A 72 -3.06 -0.07 -5.33
N ALA A 73 -1.97 0.69 -5.21
CA ALA A 73 -1.15 0.70 -4.00
C ALA A 73 -1.94 1.16 -2.76
N ARG A 74 -2.85 2.13 -2.91
CA ARG A 74 -3.74 2.57 -1.83
C ARG A 74 -4.73 1.48 -1.41
N ALA A 75 -5.30 0.75 -2.36
CA ALA A 75 -6.20 -0.37 -2.08
C ALA A 75 -5.47 -1.48 -1.33
N ASP A 76 -4.27 -1.86 -1.79
CA ASP A 76 -3.43 -2.86 -1.14
C ASP A 76 -3.04 -2.45 0.29
N LEU A 77 -2.72 -1.16 0.50
CA LEU A 77 -2.42 -0.63 1.83
C LEU A 77 -3.63 -0.73 2.76
N ALA A 78 -4.82 -0.41 2.27
CA ALA A 78 -6.06 -0.52 3.05
C ALA A 78 -6.33 -1.98 3.47
N GLU A 79 -6.23 -2.93 2.53
CA GLU A 79 -6.40 -4.35 2.83
C GLU A 79 -5.38 -4.83 3.89
N ARG A 80 -4.11 -4.41 3.76
CA ARG A 80 -3.06 -4.73 4.73
C ARG A 80 -3.34 -4.11 6.10
N ALA A 81 -3.81 -2.87 6.15
CA ALA A 81 -4.16 -2.20 7.39
C ALA A 81 -5.31 -2.94 8.12
N GLU A 82 -6.36 -3.36 7.40
CA GLU A 82 -7.43 -4.18 7.95
C GLU A 82 -6.94 -5.53 8.46
N ARG A 83 -6.02 -6.18 7.72
CA ARG A 83 -5.42 -7.45 8.16
C ARG A 83 -4.60 -7.27 9.44
N VAL A 84 -3.80 -6.21 9.53
CA VAL A 84 -3.03 -5.89 10.74
C VAL A 84 -3.98 -5.61 11.91
N GLY A 85 -5.06 -4.85 11.69
CA GLY A 85 -6.08 -4.61 12.71
C GLY A 85 -6.68 -5.90 13.26
N ARG A 86 -7.11 -6.81 12.39
CA ARG A 86 -7.63 -8.13 12.79
C ARG A 86 -6.60 -8.96 13.55
N LEU A 87 -5.35 -9.00 13.09
CA LEU A 87 -4.29 -9.74 13.78
C LEU A 87 -3.98 -9.17 15.16
N LEU A 88 -4.08 -7.84 15.33
CA LEU A 88 -3.92 -7.20 16.63
C LEU A 88 -5.10 -7.53 17.55
N GLU A 89 -6.33 -7.53 17.05
CA GLU A 89 -7.51 -7.97 17.81
C GLU A 89 -7.42 -9.44 18.23
N GLU A 90 -6.99 -10.33 17.32
CA GLU A 90 -6.75 -11.75 17.63
C GLU A 90 -5.64 -11.91 18.67
N LEU A 91 -4.55 -11.15 18.55
CA LEU A 91 -3.46 -11.17 19.52
C LEU A 91 -3.94 -10.69 20.88
N GLU A 92 -4.71 -9.61 20.95
CA GLU A 92 -5.25 -9.07 22.20
C GLU A 92 -6.27 -10.03 22.84
N ALA A 93 -7.15 -10.63 22.03
CA ALA A 93 -8.08 -11.66 22.49
C ALA A 93 -7.35 -12.92 22.98
N ALA A 94 -6.19 -13.25 22.41
CA ALA A 94 -5.33 -14.31 22.90
C ALA A 94 -4.57 -13.90 24.18
N ARG A 95 -4.21 -12.61 24.31
CA ARG A 95 -3.46 -12.01 25.42
C ARG A 95 -4.32 -11.76 26.67
N ARG A 96 -5.34 -12.58 26.94
CA ARG A 96 -6.11 -12.45 28.20
C ARG A 96 -5.17 -12.48 29.41
N GLU A 97 -4.96 -11.30 30.01
CA GLU A 97 -4.37 -11.16 31.32
C GLU A 97 -5.14 -12.06 32.29
N GLY A 98 -4.42 -12.89 33.05
CA GLY A 98 -5.03 -13.84 33.99
C GLY A 98 -5.48 -15.18 33.39
N ARG A 99 -5.20 -15.50 32.12
CA ARG A 99 -5.39 -16.88 31.64
C ARG A 99 -4.43 -17.81 32.38
N SER A 100 -4.98 -18.62 33.27
CA SER A 100 -4.26 -19.65 34.01
C SER A 100 -3.91 -20.79 33.06
N LEU A 101 -2.65 -20.90 32.67
CA LEU A 101 -2.10 -22.08 32.04
C LEU A 101 -1.81 -23.13 33.11
N VAL A 102 -1.63 -24.37 32.66
CA VAL A 102 -1.50 -25.50 33.57
C VAL A 102 -0.25 -26.30 33.22
N LEU A 103 0.68 -26.43 34.17
CA LEU A 103 1.88 -27.23 34.05
C LEU A 103 1.64 -28.60 34.69
N LEU A 104 1.84 -29.66 33.93
CA LEU A 104 1.85 -31.03 34.41
C LEU A 104 3.27 -31.42 34.80
N LEU A 105 3.45 -31.85 36.05
CA LEU A 105 4.69 -32.38 36.58
C LEU A 105 4.60 -33.89 36.72
N HIS A 106 5.67 -34.61 36.37
CA HIS A 106 5.83 -36.03 36.65
C HIS A 106 6.97 -36.20 37.67
N TYR A 107 6.66 -36.63 38.90
CA TYR A 107 7.62 -36.67 40.01
C TYR A 107 8.41 -35.36 40.21
N GLY A 108 7.73 -34.20 40.06
CA GLY A 108 8.35 -32.88 40.22
C GLY A 108 9.06 -32.33 38.98
N GLU A 109 9.23 -33.12 37.92
CA GLU A 109 9.84 -32.66 36.66
C GLU A 109 8.76 -32.13 35.69
N PRO A 110 8.99 -30.96 35.03
CA PRO A 110 8.12 -30.45 33.98
C PRO A 110 7.90 -31.44 32.84
N HIS A 111 6.64 -31.82 32.60
CA HIS A 111 6.29 -32.74 31.53
C HIS A 111 5.62 -32.04 30.34
N SER A 112 4.55 -31.28 30.59
CA SER A 112 3.77 -30.63 29.53
C SER A 112 2.97 -29.43 30.03
N ILE A 113 2.68 -28.48 29.13
CA ILE A 113 1.87 -27.28 29.41
C ILE A 113 0.54 -27.40 28.67
N HIS A 114 -0.56 -27.06 29.34
CA HIS A 114 -1.92 -27.14 28.83
C HIS A 114 -2.66 -25.82 29.01
N ALA A 115 -3.68 -25.61 28.19
CA ALA A 115 -4.47 -24.38 28.17
C ALA A 115 -5.33 -24.21 29.44
N ASP A 116 -5.72 -25.32 30.07
CA ASP A 116 -6.54 -25.43 31.28
C ASP A 116 -6.39 -26.84 31.91
N HIS A 117 -7.07 -27.08 33.03
CA HIS A 117 -7.03 -28.36 33.75
C HIS A 117 -7.67 -29.50 32.92
N ASP A 118 -8.76 -29.21 32.21
CA ASP A 118 -9.49 -30.21 31.42
C ASP A 118 -8.64 -30.73 30.25
N ALA A 119 -7.89 -29.84 29.59
CA ALA A 119 -6.94 -30.20 28.54
C ALA A 119 -5.77 -31.03 29.09
N ALA A 120 -5.30 -30.75 30.31
CA ALA A 120 -4.30 -31.57 30.97
C ALA A 120 -4.85 -32.97 31.30
N HIS A 121 -6.07 -33.03 31.83
CA HIS A 121 -6.77 -34.28 32.11
C HIS A 121 -6.98 -35.13 30.84
N ALA A 122 -7.47 -34.53 29.77
CA ALA A 122 -7.67 -35.20 28.49
C ALA A 122 -6.37 -35.77 27.90
N TYR A 123 -5.26 -35.02 28.01
CA TYR A 123 -3.95 -35.43 27.49
C TYR A 123 -3.42 -36.71 28.15
N VAL A 124 -3.50 -36.78 29.48
CA VAL A 124 -2.98 -37.92 30.25
C VAL A 124 -3.96 -39.10 30.22
N ALA A 125 -5.27 -38.84 30.15
CA ALA A 125 -6.28 -39.87 29.89
C ALA A 125 -6.02 -40.56 28.54
N ALA A 126 -5.67 -39.80 27.50
CA ALA A 126 -5.29 -40.35 26.19
C ALA A 126 -4.00 -41.21 26.24
N ARG A 127 -3.18 -41.07 27.29
CA ARG A 127 -1.99 -41.91 27.53
C ARG A 127 -2.26 -43.14 28.40
N GLY A 128 -3.53 -43.39 28.78
CA GLY A 128 -3.92 -44.57 29.55
C GLY A 128 -3.52 -44.53 31.03
N ILE A 129 -3.25 -43.34 31.56
CA ILE A 129 -2.82 -43.16 32.95
C ILE A 129 -4.07 -43.08 33.86
N PRO A 130 -4.14 -43.86 34.96
CA PRO A 130 -5.34 -43.92 35.80
C PRO A 130 -5.63 -42.61 36.56
N VAL A 131 -6.90 -42.22 36.64
CA VAL A 131 -7.37 -40.97 37.31
C VAL A 131 -7.02 -40.90 38.81
N HIS A 132 -6.81 -42.04 39.48
CA HIS A 132 -6.41 -42.10 40.89
C HIS A 132 -4.92 -41.82 41.14
N ALA A 133 -4.10 -41.72 40.08
CA ALA A 133 -2.69 -41.36 40.19
C ALA A 133 -2.45 -39.83 40.23
N TRP A 134 -3.52 -39.05 40.31
CA TRP A 134 -3.55 -37.60 40.23
C TRP A 134 -3.94 -37.03 41.59
N VAL A 135 -3.18 -36.06 42.05
CA VAL A 135 -3.54 -35.32 43.26
C VAL A 135 -3.55 -33.83 42.91
N PRO A 136 -4.62 -33.08 43.25
CA PRO A 136 -4.56 -31.63 43.31
C PRO A 136 -3.34 -31.20 44.11
N SER A 137 -2.78 -30.03 43.82
CA SER A 137 -1.64 -29.50 44.56
C SER A 137 -1.95 -29.43 46.07
N ASP A 138 -1.50 -30.42 46.83
CA ASP A 138 -1.57 -30.47 48.29
C ASP A 138 -0.20 -30.14 48.92
N GLU A 139 -0.10 -30.24 50.24
CA GLU A 139 1.12 -29.93 51.01
C GLU A 139 2.25 -30.94 50.78
N ARG A 140 2.04 -32.04 50.03
CA ARG A 140 3.08 -33.04 49.81
C ARG A 140 4.14 -32.55 48.81
N PRO A 141 5.42 -32.92 48.99
CA PRO A 141 6.47 -32.60 48.01
C PRO A 141 6.14 -33.18 46.63
N ALA A 142 6.32 -32.40 45.56
CA ALA A 142 5.98 -32.80 44.19
C ALA A 142 6.71 -34.07 43.71
N VAL A 143 7.90 -34.35 44.26
CA VAL A 143 8.68 -35.59 44.02
C VAL A 143 7.99 -36.85 44.56
N GLN A 144 7.03 -36.71 45.48
CA GLN A 144 6.28 -37.83 46.06
C GLN A 144 4.93 -38.08 45.35
N VAL A 145 4.60 -37.28 44.35
CA VAL A 145 3.36 -37.37 43.59
C VAL A 145 3.68 -37.75 42.15
N LEU A 146 3.07 -38.83 41.64
CA LEU A 146 3.31 -39.32 40.29
C LEU A 146 2.96 -38.24 39.25
N TRP A 147 1.78 -37.62 39.38
CA TRP A 147 1.33 -36.52 38.53
C TRP A 147 0.78 -35.37 39.36
N ARG A 148 1.36 -34.18 39.21
CA ARG A 148 0.91 -32.95 39.87
C ARG A 148 0.57 -31.88 38.85
N ILE A 149 -0.52 -31.17 39.09
CA ILE A 149 -0.95 -30.04 38.28
C ILE A 149 -0.62 -28.73 39.01
N VAL A 150 0.04 -27.81 38.32
CA VAL A 150 0.33 -26.46 38.82
C VAL A 150 -0.28 -25.44 37.86
N ALA A 151 -1.27 -24.69 38.35
CA ALA A 151 -1.80 -23.53 37.65
C ALA A 151 -0.76 -22.40 37.69
N PHE A 152 -0.55 -21.70 36.58
CA PHE A 152 0.32 -20.54 36.52
C PHE A 152 -0.23 -19.48 35.57
N THR A 153 -0.02 -18.22 35.91
CA THR A 153 -0.38 -17.07 35.09
C THR A 153 0.87 -16.30 34.71
N ARG A 154 0.86 -15.67 33.54
CA ARG A 154 1.89 -14.71 33.18
C ARG A 154 1.76 -13.48 34.10
N ASP A 155 2.87 -13.09 34.71
CA ASP A 155 3.00 -11.92 35.56
C ASP A 155 3.87 -10.90 34.83
N GLU A 156 3.23 -9.88 34.26
CA GLU A 156 3.92 -8.85 33.47
C GLU A 156 4.85 -7.99 34.34
N ALA A 157 4.63 -7.91 35.67
CA ALA A 157 5.47 -7.12 36.57
C ALA A 157 6.87 -7.74 36.78
N VAL A 158 7.01 -9.06 36.58
CA VAL A 158 8.29 -9.78 36.69
C VAL A 158 8.77 -10.33 35.35
N HIS A 159 8.07 -10.01 34.25
CA HIS A 159 8.29 -10.59 32.91
C HIS A 159 8.43 -12.13 32.95
N GLY A 160 7.62 -12.78 33.78
CA GLY A 160 7.74 -14.19 34.10
C GLY A 160 6.39 -14.87 34.33
N PHE A 161 6.42 -16.07 34.89
CA PHE A 161 5.22 -16.83 35.25
C PHE A 161 5.14 -17.00 36.76
N ARG A 162 3.95 -16.83 37.32
CA ARG A 162 3.68 -17.04 38.74
C ARG A 162 2.70 -18.19 38.90
N ALA A 163 3.03 -19.14 39.78
CA ALA A 163 2.08 -20.19 40.17
C ALA A 163 0.87 -19.56 40.88
N VAL A 164 -0.33 -19.98 40.47
CA VAL A 164 -1.58 -19.65 41.16
C VAL A 164 -1.86 -20.78 42.12
N ASN A 165 -1.77 -20.51 43.43
CA ASN A 165 -2.27 -21.46 44.43
C ASN A 165 -3.79 -21.48 44.35
N VAL A 166 -4.34 -22.46 43.64
CA VAL A 166 -5.76 -22.77 43.67
C VAL A 166 -5.98 -23.63 44.92
N PRO A 167 -6.74 -23.17 45.94
CA PRO A 167 -7.10 -24.04 47.04
C PRO A 167 -7.85 -25.26 46.49
N SER A 168 -7.51 -26.44 47.00
CA SER A 168 -8.14 -27.70 46.63
C SER A 168 -9.67 -27.55 46.69
N PRO A 169 -10.45 -28.00 45.68
CA PRO A 169 -11.89 -28.05 45.81
C PRO A 169 -12.24 -29.13 46.85
N GLU A 170 -12.33 -28.73 48.12
CA GLU A 170 -12.97 -29.55 49.14
C GLU A 170 -14.46 -29.66 48.83
N GLY A 171 -14.97 -30.90 48.86
CA GLY A 171 -16.40 -31.16 49.02
C GLY A 171 -17.09 -31.89 47.88
N TRP A 172 -16.67 -33.12 47.57
CA TRP A 172 -17.62 -34.16 47.14
C TRP A 172 -17.63 -35.25 48.20
N GLU A 173 -18.50 -35.05 49.19
CA GLU A 173 -18.92 -36.07 50.16
C GLU A 173 -19.43 -37.31 49.41
N GLY A 174 -18.86 -38.47 49.73
CA GLY A 174 -19.41 -39.76 49.38
C GLY A 174 -19.63 -40.56 50.65
N VAL A 175 -20.79 -40.36 51.27
CA VAL A 175 -21.35 -41.24 52.28
C VAL A 175 -21.70 -42.58 51.63
N ALA A 176 -21.12 -43.67 52.11
CA ALA A 176 -21.70 -45.01 52.11
C ALA A 176 -21.03 -45.85 53.22
#